data_AF-A0A3N4E1T2-F1
#
_entry.id   AF-A0A3N4E1T2-F1
#
_cell.length_a   1.000
_cell.length_b   1.000
_cell.length_c   1.000
_cell.angle_alpha   90.00
_cell.angle_beta   90.00
_cell.angle_gamma   90.00
#
_symmetry.space_group_name_H-M   'P 1'
#
loop_
_entity.id
_entity.type
_entity.pdbx_description
1 polymer ?
#
loop_
_entity_poly.entity_id
_entity_poly.type
_entity_poly.pdbx_seq_one_letter_code
_entity_poly.pdbx_strand_id
1 'polypeptide(L)'
;MTICKTMLVLSSIFWLGACGSDSDSTVTAPEQVLPQGQFSLAISDSPMAGVTHVGMVMGELVMTDAAGDIHRHDLQDMAFNLLDFQGMDSHLMVDSIDLPPGQYHDAYVTTQQGDGNDGCYVEDGQGRHGLHITNGQLPVSDFEVVADQHLAITMEIDLYRGLSNEQGQYLLNHEAMWSVDNSHMGHLLGEVDPQWIADCETTHSDLASAGGQFSHMAYLYPEEVTDINQMADMGTNPPAGFIPPTAVSPMMQDTDGNWHFAMGYLPAGNYRVGYSCLGHVDDPITDEITSGPFVMFKDSGSITIEAGTQGGQQTVHECGNGNGGHHGGMGMGLGG
;
A
#
# COMPACT_ATOMS: atom_id res chain seq x y z
N MET A 1 -46.77 -29.28 -63.68
CA MET A 1 -48.02 -28.64 -63.23
C MET A 1 -47.69 -27.82 -61.99
N THR A 2 -47.92 -26.52 -61.86
CA THR A 2 -48.39 -25.45 -62.75
C THR A 2 -47.97 -24.13 -62.06
N ILE A 3 -47.61 -23.14 -62.86
CA ILE A 3 -47.30 -21.74 -62.51
C ILE A 3 -48.53 -21.01 -61.95
N CYS A 4 -48.37 -20.01 -61.06
CA CYS A 4 -49.10 -18.72 -61.03
C CYS A 4 -48.70 -17.88 -59.78
N LYS A 5 -48.06 -16.71 -59.87
CA LYS A 5 -48.52 -15.34 -60.28
C LYS A 5 -49.20 -14.50 -59.17
N THR A 6 -48.45 -13.51 -58.69
CA THR A 6 -48.75 -12.08 -58.41
C THR A 6 -50.20 -11.55 -58.30
N MET A 7 -50.46 -10.74 -57.25
CA MET A 7 -51.18 -9.42 -57.23
C MET A 7 -51.13 -8.85 -55.79
N LEU A 8 -50.52 -7.69 -55.47
CA LEU A 8 -50.89 -6.27 -55.69
C LEU A 8 -52.10 -5.79 -54.87
N VAL A 9 -51.85 -5.01 -53.80
CA VAL A 9 -52.78 -3.99 -53.28
C VAL A 9 -52.02 -2.71 -52.95
N LEU A 10 -52.52 -1.65 -53.57
CA LEU A 10 -52.13 -0.25 -53.53
C LEU A 10 -52.79 0.42 -52.31
N SER A 11 -52.10 1.29 -51.57
CA SER A 11 -52.78 2.37 -50.84
C SER A 11 -51.85 3.55 -50.63
N SER A 12 -52.02 4.54 -51.49
CA SER A 12 -51.41 5.86 -51.43
C SER A 12 -52.27 6.78 -50.58
N ILE A 13 -51.68 7.50 -49.61
CA ILE A 13 -52.21 8.77 -49.12
C ILE A 13 -51.09 9.80 -49.16
N PHE A 14 -51.22 10.71 -50.11
CA PHE A 14 -50.56 12.01 -50.17
C PHE A 14 -51.35 13.02 -49.34
N TRP A 15 -50.70 13.75 -48.44
CA TRP A 15 -51.00 15.15 -48.10
C TRP A 15 -49.65 15.81 -47.79
N LEU A 16 -49.10 16.55 -48.76
CA LEU A 16 -49.14 18.02 -48.88
C LEU A 16 -48.24 18.71 -47.85
N GLY A 17 -47.21 19.37 -48.39
CA GLY A 17 -46.18 20.06 -47.63
C GLY A 17 -46.62 21.38 -47.04
N ALA A 18 -45.87 21.79 -46.02
CA ALA A 18 -45.67 23.17 -45.65
C ALA A 18 -44.17 23.47 -45.84
N CYS A 19 -43.89 24.31 -46.84
CA CYS A 19 -42.65 25.07 -46.94
C CYS A 19 -42.91 26.38 -46.20
N GLY A 20 -42.06 26.73 -45.24
CA GLY A 20 -42.19 28.00 -44.51
C GLY A 20 -41.14 28.20 -43.42
N SER A 21 -40.15 29.03 -43.76
CA SER A 21 -39.39 29.91 -42.86
C SER A 21 -38.25 29.30 -42.02
N ASP A 22 -37.05 29.41 -42.58
CA ASP A 22 -35.83 29.98 -41.97
C ASP A 22 -35.68 29.87 -40.44
N SER A 23 -34.92 28.86 -40.00
CA SER A 23 -34.02 28.93 -38.86
C SER A 23 -33.05 27.75 -38.94
N ASP A 24 -31.78 28.08 -39.21
CA ASP A 24 -30.62 27.19 -39.22
C ASP A 24 -30.68 26.21 -38.05
N SER A 25 -31.02 24.95 -38.34
CA SER A 25 -31.14 23.88 -37.36
C SER A 25 -30.05 22.88 -37.71
N THR A 26 -28.86 23.09 -37.14
CA THR A 26 -27.84 22.07 -37.09
C THR A 26 -28.43 20.84 -36.43
N VAL A 27 -28.60 19.77 -37.21
CA VAL A 27 -28.86 18.43 -36.67
C VAL A 27 -27.60 18.04 -35.91
N THR A 28 -27.55 18.31 -34.61
CA THR A 28 -26.51 17.77 -33.74
C THR A 28 -26.68 16.26 -33.76
N ALA A 29 -25.73 15.55 -34.37
CA ALA A 29 -25.63 14.11 -34.22
C ALA A 29 -25.64 13.78 -32.71
N PRO A 30 -26.33 12.72 -32.26
CA PRO A 30 -26.26 12.34 -30.86
C PRO A 30 -24.78 12.16 -30.48
N GLU A 31 -24.32 12.91 -29.47
CA GLU A 31 -22.98 12.73 -28.91
C GLU A 31 -22.81 11.25 -28.58
N GLN A 32 -21.84 10.60 -29.22
CA GLN A 32 -21.44 9.27 -28.83
C GLN A 32 -20.75 9.41 -27.48
N VAL A 33 -21.44 9.06 -26.40
CA VAL A 33 -20.80 8.88 -25.10
C VAL A 33 -19.84 7.70 -25.28
N LEU A 34 -18.55 8.00 -25.37
CA LEU A 34 -17.52 6.97 -25.38
C LEU A 34 -17.59 6.24 -24.03
N PRO A 35 -17.58 4.90 -24.01
CA PRO A 35 -17.57 4.16 -22.76
C PRO A 35 -16.36 4.58 -21.93
N GLN A 36 -16.56 4.78 -20.62
CA GLN A 36 -15.54 5.15 -19.64
C GLN A 36 -15.37 4.01 -18.64
N GLY A 37 -14.20 3.92 -18.01
CA GLY A 37 -14.03 3.20 -16.75
C GLY A 37 -13.84 4.19 -15.60
N GLN A 38 -14.03 3.73 -14.36
CA GLN A 38 -13.80 4.54 -13.17
C GLN A 38 -12.46 4.17 -12.54
N PHE A 39 -11.75 5.18 -12.04
CA PHE A 39 -10.48 5.03 -11.35
C PHE A 39 -10.52 5.67 -9.97
N SER A 40 -9.93 5.00 -8.98
CA SER A 40 -9.74 5.53 -7.64
C SER A 40 -8.34 5.21 -7.13
N LEU A 41 -7.77 6.16 -6.41
CA LEU A 41 -6.44 6.04 -5.82
C LEU A 41 -6.50 6.39 -4.34
N ALA A 42 -6.08 5.45 -3.51
CA ALA A 42 -5.90 5.63 -2.08
C ALA A 42 -4.42 5.55 -1.70
N ILE A 43 -4.09 5.98 -0.49
CA ILE A 43 -2.76 5.91 0.10
C ILE A 43 -2.84 5.42 1.55
N SER A 44 -1.88 4.59 1.95
CA SER A 44 -1.73 4.00 3.29
C SER A 44 -0.25 3.93 3.67
N ASP A 45 0.00 3.67 4.94
CA ASP A 45 1.29 3.73 5.60
C ASP A 45 1.59 2.51 6.49
N SER A 46 2.89 2.19 6.59
CA SER A 46 3.43 1.47 7.73
C SER A 46 4.09 2.45 8.71
N PRO A 47 3.59 2.58 9.96
CA PRO A 47 4.08 3.54 10.94
C PRO A 47 5.58 3.42 11.17
N MET A 48 6.28 4.54 11.43
CA MET A 48 7.68 4.56 11.88
C MET A 48 7.82 5.08 13.31
N ALA A 49 8.66 4.42 14.12
CA ALA A 49 9.02 4.91 15.45
C ALA A 49 9.86 6.18 15.38
N GLY A 50 9.69 7.06 16.38
CA GLY A 50 10.44 8.32 16.46
C GLY A 50 9.84 9.45 15.61
N VAL A 51 8.76 9.18 14.87
CA VAL A 51 7.97 10.19 14.16
C VAL A 51 6.56 10.22 14.75
N THR A 52 6.04 11.42 14.94
CA THR A 52 4.70 11.69 15.51
C THR A 52 3.72 12.26 14.51
N HIS A 53 4.22 12.79 13.40
CA HIS A 53 3.40 13.31 12.31
C HIS A 53 4.17 13.27 11.00
N VAL A 54 3.53 12.84 9.92
CA VAL A 54 4.06 12.92 8.55
C VAL A 54 3.00 13.64 7.72
N GLY A 55 3.15 14.95 7.60
CA GLY A 55 2.20 15.77 6.87
C GLY A 55 2.52 15.74 5.39
N MET A 56 1.55 15.30 4.58
CA MET A 56 1.66 15.23 3.14
C MET A 56 0.82 16.33 2.49
N VAL A 57 1.25 16.83 1.33
CA VAL A 57 0.53 17.81 0.52
C VAL A 57 0.59 17.40 -0.94
N MET A 58 -0.55 16.98 -1.49
CA MET A 58 -0.68 16.35 -2.82
C MET A 58 -1.23 17.34 -3.85
N GLY A 59 -0.54 17.47 -4.98
CA GLY A 59 -0.88 18.43 -6.03
C GLY A 59 -1.81 17.86 -7.11
N GLU A 60 -1.29 16.96 -7.94
CA GLU A 60 -2.00 16.39 -9.09
C GLU A 60 -1.68 14.90 -9.25
N LEU A 61 -2.67 14.10 -9.65
CA LEU A 61 -2.43 12.80 -10.27
C LEU A 61 -2.15 13.01 -11.77
N VAL A 62 -1.00 12.54 -12.22
CA VAL A 62 -0.57 12.58 -13.63
C VAL A 62 -0.43 11.16 -14.15
N MET A 63 -0.88 10.90 -15.37
CA MET A 63 -0.78 9.58 -16.01
C MET A 63 -0.77 9.73 -17.53
N THR A 64 -0.08 8.84 -18.22
CA THR A 64 0.02 8.83 -19.69
C THR A 64 -0.72 7.61 -20.24
N ASP A 65 -1.63 7.81 -21.19
CA ASP A 65 -2.34 6.70 -21.82
C ASP A 65 -1.53 6.06 -22.97
N ALA A 66 -2.03 4.93 -23.48
CA ALA A 66 -1.39 4.20 -24.58
C ALA A 66 -1.25 5.00 -25.90
N ALA A 67 -1.97 6.11 -26.08
CA ALA A 67 -1.81 7.01 -27.22
C ALA A 67 -0.69 8.05 -27.00
N GLY A 68 -0.17 8.14 -25.78
CA GLY A 68 0.81 9.13 -25.35
C GLY A 68 0.19 10.44 -24.87
N ASP A 69 -1.13 10.48 -24.68
CA ASP A 69 -1.82 11.65 -24.14
C ASP A 69 -1.67 11.67 -22.61
N ILE A 70 -1.33 12.83 -22.07
CA ILE A 70 -1.10 13.01 -20.63
C ILE A 70 -2.37 13.55 -19.97
N HIS A 71 -2.94 12.77 -19.06
CA HIS A 71 -4.08 13.11 -18.23
C HIS A 71 -3.60 13.69 -16.90
N ARG A 72 -4.32 14.70 -16.41
CA ARG A 72 -4.06 15.35 -15.12
C ARG A 72 -5.35 15.49 -14.34
N HIS A 73 -5.30 15.14 -13.07
CA HIS A 73 -6.39 15.34 -12.13
C HIS A 73 -5.87 16.14 -10.93
N ASP A 74 -6.43 17.33 -10.73
CA ASP A 74 -6.07 18.24 -9.65
C ASP A 74 -6.60 17.73 -8.30
N LEU A 75 -5.70 17.55 -7.33
CA LEU A 75 -6.01 17.12 -5.96
C LEU A 75 -6.21 18.30 -5.01
N GLN A 76 -6.14 19.54 -5.51
CA GLN A 76 -6.45 20.77 -4.77
C GLN A 76 -5.57 20.98 -3.54
N ASP A 77 -4.27 20.68 -3.68
CA ASP A 77 -3.28 20.75 -2.59
C ASP A 77 -3.74 19.97 -1.34
N MET A 78 -4.34 18.79 -1.55
CA MET A 78 -4.88 17.93 -0.49
C MET A 78 -3.81 17.65 0.57
N ALA A 79 -4.12 17.99 1.83
CA ALA A 79 -3.22 17.82 2.94
C ALA A 79 -3.79 16.89 4.02
N PHE A 80 -2.97 15.97 4.51
CA PHE A 80 -3.34 15.01 5.55
C PHE A 80 -2.10 14.51 6.30
N ASN A 81 -2.32 13.89 7.47
CA ASN A 81 -1.28 13.16 8.19
C ASN A 81 -1.26 11.71 7.69
N LEU A 82 -0.14 11.28 7.11
CA LEU A 82 0.02 9.91 6.61
C LEU A 82 -0.10 8.88 7.75
N LEU A 83 0.37 9.22 8.96
CA LEU A 83 0.29 8.33 10.12
C LEU A 83 -1.14 8.08 10.62
N ASP A 84 -2.16 8.77 10.10
CA ASP A 84 -3.56 8.49 10.45
C ASP A 84 -4.12 7.26 9.69
N PHE A 85 -3.38 6.72 8.71
CA PHE A 85 -3.83 5.69 7.79
C PHE A 85 -2.87 4.51 7.76
N GLN A 86 -2.94 3.67 8.79
CA GLN A 86 -1.97 2.59 9.02
C GLN A 86 -2.59 1.20 8.90
N GLY A 87 -1.79 0.22 8.52
CA GLY A 87 -2.21 -1.17 8.47
C GLY A 87 -3.27 -1.39 7.39
N MET A 88 -4.55 -1.49 7.76
CA MET A 88 -5.64 -1.72 6.79
C MET A 88 -6.43 -0.44 6.45
N ASP A 89 -6.12 0.68 7.10
CA ASP A 89 -6.78 1.95 6.87
C ASP A 89 -6.07 2.71 5.74
N SER A 90 -6.82 3.44 4.91
CA SER A 90 -6.27 4.27 3.82
C SER A 90 -7.02 5.59 3.66
N HIS A 91 -6.35 6.54 3.02
CA HIS A 91 -6.91 7.82 2.61
C HIS A 91 -7.22 7.83 1.11
N LEU A 92 -8.48 8.10 0.75
CA LEU A 92 -8.89 8.21 -0.65
C LEU A 92 -8.48 9.57 -1.23
N MET A 93 -7.48 9.59 -2.12
CA MET A 93 -7.00 10.81 -2.78
C MET A 93 -7.84 11.14 -4.03
N VAL A 94 -8.22 10.11 -4.79
CA VAL A 94 -9.03 10.23 -6.01
C VAL A 94 -10.22 9.31 -5.90
N ASP A 95 -11.43 9.87 -6.01
CA ASP A 95 -12.69 9.13 -5.95
C ASP A 95 -13.34 9.06 -7.34
N SER A 96 -13.39 7.85 -7.88
CA SER A 96 -14.22 7.44 -9.02
C SER A 96 -14.19 8.39 -10.23
N ILE A 97 -13.00 8.80 -10.68
CA ILE A 97 -12.85 9.64 -11.87
C ILE A 97 -13.10 8.82 -13.14
N ASP A 98 -13.76 9.43 -14.12
CA ASP A 98 -13.97 8.81 -15.43
C ASP A 98 -12.67 8.90 -16.27
N LEU A 99 -12.18 7.76 -16.73
CA LEU A 99 -11.04 7.65 -17.62
C LEU A 99 -11.39 6.84 -18.88
N PRO A 100 -10.87 7.22 -20.05
CA PRO A 100 -10.99 6.40 -21.25
C PRO A 100 -10.40 4.99 -21.01
N PRO A 101 -11.06 3.93 -21.50
CA PRO A 101 -10.54 2.58 -21.39
C PRO A 101 -9.20 2.44 -22.12
N GLY A 102 -8.22 1.81 -21.49
CA GLY A 102 -6.87 1.67 -22.02
C GLY A 102 -5.82 1.38 -20.96
N GLN A 103 -4.60 1.19 -21.43
CA GLN A 103 -3.42 1.04 -20.57
C GLN A 103 -2.85 2.43 -20.24
N TYR A 104 -2.48 2.62 -18.98
CA TYR A 104 -1.87 3.83 -18.46
C TYR A 104 -0.51 3.51 -17.85
N HIS A 105 0.46 4.38 -18.10
CA HIS A 105 1.84 4.28 -17.62
C HIS A 105 2.37 5.65 -17.19
N ASP A 106 3.58 5.67 -16.63
CA ASP A 106 4.23 6.88 -16.09
C ASP A 106 3.30 7.64 -15.13
N ALA A 107 2.55 6.90 -14.31
CA ALA A 107 1.58 7.46 -13.38
C ALA A 107 2.25 7.88 -12.06
N TYR A 108 1.91 9.05 -11.55
CA TYR A 108 2.41 9.55 -10.28
C TYR A 108 1.53 10.65 -9.68
N VAL A 109 1.59 10.80 -8.36
CA VAL A 109 1.03 11.94 -7.63
C VAL A 109 2.14 12.96 -7.36
N THR A 110 1.94 14.22 -7.73
CA THR A 110 2.88 15.30 -7.39
C THR A 110 2.73 15.72 -5.93
N THR A 111 3.82 16.18 -5.33
CA THR A 111 3.86 16.58 -3.92
C THR A 111 4.50 17.94 -3.76
N GLN A 112 4.03 18.72 -2.80
CA GLN A 112 4.69 19.98 -2.44
C GLN A 112 5.87 19.68 -1.51
N GLN A 113 7.09 19.85 -2.02
CA GLN A 113 8.32 19.68 -1.23
C GLN A 113 8.32 20.58 0.00
N GLY A 114 8.78 20.03 1.12
CA GLY A 114 8.82 20.71 2.41
C GLY A 114 10.03 21.60 2.62
N ASP A 115 9.83 22.72 3.32
CA ASP A 115 10.93 23.50 3.93
C ASP A 115 10.84 23.59 5.47
N GLY A 116 9.85 22.91 6.07
CA GLY A 116 9.52 22.90 7.49
C GLY A 116 8.42 23.90 7.89
N ASN A 117 8.16 24.92 7.07
CA ASN A 117 7.04 25.85 7.26
C ASN A 117 5.89 25.52 6.30
N ASP A 118 6.20 25.32 5.03
CA ASP A 118 5.26 25.01 3.96
C ASP A 118 5.59 23.64 3.31
N GLY A 119 4.59 23.03 2.67
CA GLY A 119 4.72 21.73 2.01
C GLY A 119 4.71 20.53 2.95
N CYS A 120 5.22 19.39 2.46
CA CYS A 120 5.31 18.14 3.22
C CYS A 120 6.27 18.27 4.41
N TYR A 121 6.04 17.57 5.52
CA TYR A 121 6.86 17.71 6.72
C TYR A 121 6.84 16.47 7.61
N VAL A 122 7.81 16.41 8.51
CA VAL A 122 7.92 15.39 9.57
C VAL A 122 7.99 16.09 10.94
N GLU A 123 7.29 15.57 11.94
CA GLU A 123 7.44 15.95 13.34
C GLU A 123 8.00 14.80 14.17
N ASP A 124 9.17 14.99 14.81
CA ASP A 124 9.97 13.96 15.48
C ASP A 124 10.13 14.18 17.00
N GLY A 125 9.28 15.04 17.57
CA GLY A 125 9.37 15.46 18.97
C GLY A 125 10.48 16.48 19.27
N GLN A 126 11.41 16.74 18.36
CA GLN A 126 12.35 17.88 18.42
C GLN A 126 11.83 19.12 17.68
N GLY A 127 10.85 18.93 16.80
CA GLY A 127 10.16 20.00 16.10
C GLY A 127 9.60 19.52 14.77
N ARG A 128 9.26 20.47 13.91
CA ARG A 128 8.80 20.25 12.55
C ARG A 128 9.96 20.45 11.58
N HIS A 129 10.12 19.51 10.66
CA HIS A 129 11.20 19.49 9.66
C HIS A 129 10.60 19.34 8.26
N GLY A 130 11.24 19.92 7.25
CA GLY A 130 10.82 19.75 5.87
C GLY A 130 11.01 18.30 5.40
N LEU A 131 10.03 17.78 4.65
CA LEU A 131 10.11 16.49 3.99
C LEU A 131 10.38 16.67 2.50
N HIS A 132 11.49 16.11 2.05
CA HIS A 132 11.81 15.97 0.64
C HIS A 132 11.38 14.59 0.15
N ILE A 133 10.62 14.56 -0.93
CA ILE A 133 10.19 13.32 -1.59
C ILE A 133 10.94 13.20 -2.90
N THR A 134 11.49 12.03 -3.21
CA THR A 134 12.28 11.82 -4.44
C THR A 134 11.52 12.29 -5.68
N ASN A 135 12.14 13.19 -6.44
CA ASN A 135 11.56 13.89 -7.61
C ASN A 135 10.27 14.70 -7.37
N GLY A 136 9.84 14.85 -6.11
CA GLY A 136 8.55 15.45 -5.77
C GLY A 136 7.34 14.68 -6.24
N GLN A 137 7.48 13.37 -6.40
CA GLN A 137 6.46 12.50 -6.98
C GLN A 137 6.34 11.22 -6.17
N LEU A 138 5.13 10.69 -6.06
CA LEU A 138 4.84 9.35 -5.55
C LEU A 138 4.42 8.47 -6.74
N PRO A 139 5.22 7.47 -7.13
CA PRO A 139 4.96 6.67 -8.32
C PRO A 139 3.77 5.72 -8.11
N VAL A 140 2.95 5.57 -9.15
CA VAL A 140 1.88 4.58 -9.23
C VAL A 140 2.27 3.59 -10.34
N SER A 141 2.09 2.31 -10.09
CA SER A 141 2.36 1.25 -11.06
C SER A 141 1.43 1.38 -12.26
N ASP A 142 1.89 0.91 -13.42
CA ASP A 142 1.07 0.84 -14.64
C ASP A 142 -0.24 0.09 -14.38
N PHE A 143 -1.32 0.53 -15.02
CA PHE A 143 -2.66 -0.02 -14.80
C PHE A 143 -3.54 0.01 -16.05
N GLU A 144 -4.58 -0.82 -16.06
CA GLU A 144 -5.57 -0.90 -17.12
C GLU A 144 -6.93 -0.39 -16.65
N VAL A 145 -7.49 0.58 -17.37
CA VAL A 145 -8.88 1.00 -17.20
C VAL A 145 -9.75 0.21 -18.17
N VAL A 146 -10.75 -0.51 -17.66
CA VAL A 146 -11.71 -1.27 -18.46
C VAL A 146 -13.06 -0.55 -18.48
N ALA A 147 -13.69 -0.50 -19.66
CA ALA A 147 -15.01 0.09 -19.85
C ALA A 147 -16.04 -0.50 -18.88
N ASP A 148 -16.85 0.37 -18.28
CA ASP A 148 -17.94 0.03 -17.34
C ASP A 148 -17.46 -0.74 -16.08
N GLN A 149 -16.16 -0.67 -15.76
CA GLN A 149 -15.57 -1.23 -14.54
C GLN A 149 -14.98 -0.13 -13.66
N HIS A 150 -14.76 -0.47 -12.38
CA HIS A 150 -14.10 0.39 -11.41
C HIS A 150 -12.78 -0.25 -10.98
N LEU A 151 -11.68 0.43 -11.26
CA LEU A 151 -10.36 0.10 -10.76
C LEU A 151 -10.07 0.95 -9.52
N ALA A 152 -9.76 0.29 -8.40
CA ALA A 152 -9.31 0.94 -7.19
C ALA A 152 -7.89 0.47 -6.86
N ILE A 153 -6.95 1.40 -6.78
CA ILE A 153 -5.55 1.15 -6.41
C ILE A 153 -5.28 1.79 -5.06
N THR A 154 -4.49 1.12 -4.23
CA THR A 154 -3.91 1.72 -3.02
C THR A 154 -2.40 1.76 -3.16
N MET A 155 -1.82 2.93 -2.88
CA MET A 155 -0.39 3.12 -2.69
C MET A 155 -0.04 2.87 -1.23
N GLU A 156 0.90 1.98 -0.97
CA GLU A 156 1.46 1.75 0.36
C GLU A 156 2.85 2.40 0.43
N ILE A 157 3.11 3.09 1.54
CA ILE A 157 4.41 3.64 1.89
C ILE A 157 4.90 2.93 3.16
N ASP A 158 6.00 2.20 3.06
CA ASP A 158 6.68 1.68 4.24
C ASP A 158 7.67 2.74 4.75
N LEU A 159 7.27 3.55 5.73
CA LEU A 159 8.14 4.61 6.25
C LEU A 159 9.38 4.08 6.96
N TYR A 160 9.35 2.87 7.54
CA TYR A 160 10.53 2.28 8.16
C TYR A 160 11.67 2.07 7.17
N ARG A 161 11.34 1.80 5.91
CA ARG A 161 12.34 1.64 4.84
C ARG A 161 12.51 2.91 4.00
N GLY A 162 11.44 3.66 3.83
CA GLY A 162 11.38 4.77 2.87
C GLY A 162 11.86 6.10 3.42
N LEU A 163 11.66 6.34 4.71
CA LEU A 163 11.94 7.61 5.36
C LEU A 163 13.32 7.57 6.02
N SER A 164 14.20 8.47 5.61
CA SER A 164 15.50 8.66 6.25
C SER A 164 15.68 10.09 6.75
N ASN A 165 16.55 10.26 7.75
CA ASN A 165 16.95 11.57 8.25
C ASN A 165 18.48 11.69 8.15
N GLU A 166 18.94 12.52 7.22
CA GLU A 166 20.34 12.89 7.12
C GLU A 166 20.54 14.33 7.60
N GLN A 167 21.14 14.50 8.78
CA GLN A 167 21.51 15.83 9.32
C GLN A 167 20.34 16.82 9.46
N GLY A 168 19.14 16.32 9.78
CA GLY A 168 17.92 17.14 9.94
C GLY A 168 17.20 17.43 8.62
N GLN A 169 17.51 16.70 7.56
CA GLN A 169 16.75 16.69 6.32
C GLN A 169 16.08 15.34 6.18
N TYR A 170 14.74 15.34 6.15
CA TYR A 170 13.98 14.13 5.91
C TYR A 170 13.84 13.89 4.42
N LEU A 171 14.15 12.66 3.99
CA LEU A 171 14.01 12.20 2.63
C LEU A 171 13.09 10.97 2.61
N LEU A 172 12.11 10.98 1.71
CA LEU A 172 11.25 9.84 1.44
C LEU A 172 11.57 9.29 0.04
N ASN A 173 12.12 8.07 0.02
CA ASN A 173 12.57 7.37 -1.18
C ASN A 173 11.50 6.43 -1.75
N HIS A 174 11.56 6.20 -3.07
CA HIS A 174 10.61 5.33 -3.78
C HIS A 174 10.82 3.83 -3.49
N GLU A 175 11.96 3.42 -2.94
CA GLU A 175 12.35 2.00 -2.76
C GLU A 175 11.47 1.24 -1.75
N ALA A 176 10.70 1.98 -0.94
CA ALA A 176 9.78 1.45 0.06
C ALA A 176 8.31 1.75 -0.27
N MET A 177 8.02 2.05 -1.54
CA MET A 177 6.68 2.33 -2.02
C MET A 177 6.24 1.30 -3.02
N TRP A 178 4.97 0.93 -2.97
CA TRP A 178 4.33 0.19 -4.05
C TRP A 178 2.88 0.61 -4.17
N SER A 179 2.26 0.23 -5.27
CA SER A 179 0.83 0.40 -5.47
C SER A 179 0.24 -0.92 -5.92
N VAL A 180 -0.96 -1.23 -5.43
CA VAL A 180 -1.61 -2.51 -5.72
C VAL A 180 -3.07 -2.28 -6.07
N ASP A 181 -3.58 -3.03 -7.04
CA ASP A 181 -5.01 -3.14 -7.29
C ASP A 181 -5.68 -3.82 -6.09
N ASN A 182 -6.68 -3.14 -5.52
CA ASN A 182 -7.37 -3.58 -4.32
C ASN A 182 -8.00 -4.96 -4.50
N SER A 183 -8.38 -5.38 -5.72
CA SER A 183 -8.92 -6.71 -5.99
C SER A 183 -7.88 -7.84 -5.94
N HIS A 184 -6.59 -7.51 -5.96
CA HIS A 184 -5.46 -8.44 -6.00
C HIS A 184 -4.56 -8.36 -4.75
N MET A 185 -4.99 -7.66 -3.70
CA MET A 185 -4.23 -7.48 -2.46
C MET A 185 -4.92 -8.13 -1.25
N GLY A 186 -4.14 -8.41 -0.22
CA GLY A 186 -4.62 -8.82 1.10
C GLY A 186 -3.91 -8.08 2.22
N HIS A 187 -4.25 -8.44 3.45
CA HIS A 187 -3.63 -7.88 4.67
C HIS A 187 -3.05 -9.01 5.52
N LEU A 188 -2.02 -8.70 6.31
CA LEU A 188 -1.39 -9.59 7.26
C LEU A 188 -1.61 -9.05 8.67
N LEU A 189 -2.18 -9.89 9.54
CA LEU A 189 -2.20 -9.70 10.99
C LEU A 189 -1.33 -10.79 11.62
N GLY A 190 -0.24 -10.40 12.27
CA GLY A 190 0.59 -11.32 13.02
C GLY A 190 0.24 -11.33 14.50
N GLU A 191 0.18 -12.52 15.10
CA GLU A 191 0.08 -12.71 16.54
C GLU A 191 1.40 -13.28 17.06
N VAL A 192 1.97 -12.69 18.12
CA VAL A 192 3.36 -12.98 18.50
C VAL A 192 3.44 -13.55 19.90
N ASP A 193 4.18 -14.66 20.05
CA ASP A 193 4.48 -15.27 21.35
C ASP A 193 5.18 -14.28 22.28
N PRO A 194 4.59 -13.92 23.43
CA PRO A 194 5.24 -13.03 24.40
C PRO A 194 6.59 -13.59 24.91
N GLN A 195 6.81 -14.91 24.84
CA GLN A 195 8.12 -15.49 25.17
C GLN A 195 9.19 -15.10 24.14
N TRP A 196 8.86 -14.92 22.86
CA TRP A 196 9.81 -14.41 21.85
C TRP A 196 10.25 -12.99 22.17
N ILE A 197 9.31 -12.16 22.64
CA ILE A 197 9.59 -10.80 23.11
C ILE A 197 10.60 -10.86 24.26
N ALA A 198 10.26 -11.56 25.34
CA ALA A 198 11.10 -11.67 26.54
C ALA A 198 12.49 -12.29 26.26
N ASP A 199 12.56 -13.31 25.40
CA ASP A 199 13.81 -13.98 25.04
C ASP A 199 14.73 -13.06 24.22
N CYS A 200 14.16 -12.28 23.29
CA CYS A 200 14.92 -11.34 22.49
C CYS A 200 15.54 -10.24 23.35
N GLU A 201 14.73 -9.63 24.22
CA GLU A 201 15.19 -8.59 25.15
C GLU A 201 16.27 -9.11 26.10
N THR A 202 16.10 -10.33 26.63
CA THR A 202 17.07 -10.95 27.54
C THR A 202 18.38 -11.21 26.83
N THR A 203 18.32 -11.73 25.59
CA THR A 203 19.50 -12.08 24.79
C THR A 203 20.31 -10.84 24.41
N HIS A 204 19.64 -9.71 24.14
CA HIS A 204 20.28 -8.47 23.67
C HIS A 204 20.18 -7.32 24.69
N SER A 205 20.13 -7.66 25.98
CA SER A 205 20.02 -6.69 27.07
C SER A 205 21.13 -5.64 27.10
N ASP A 206 22.28 -5.93 26.50
CA ASP A 206 23.42 -5.03 26.33
C ASP A 206 23.23 -3.99 25.20
N LEU A 207 22.29 -4.22 24.29
CA LEU A 207 21.96 -3.36 23.14
C LEU A 207 20.70 -2.51 23.36
N ALA A 208 20.07 -2.59 24.54
CA ALA A 208 18.87 -1.82 24.84
C ALA A 208 19.12 -0.30 24.70
N SER A 209 18.12 0.42 24.19
CA SER A 209 18.16 1.89 24.11
C SER A 209 18.19 2.53 25.50
N ALA A 210 18.46 3.84 25.55
CA ALA A 210 18.41 4.59 26.81
C ALA A 210 17.08 4.36 27.53
N GLY A 211 17.15 3.91 28.79
CA GLY A 211 15.97 3.52 29.57
C GLY A 211 15.62 2.03 29.50
N GLY A 212 16.41 1.20 28.81
CA GLY A 212 16.21 -0.25 28.72
C GLY A 212 15.10 -0.65 27.75
N GLN A 213 14.81 0.19 26.76
CA GLN A 213 13.72 -0.03 25.80
C GLN A 213 14.24 -0.72 24.53
N PHE A 214 13.38 -1.56 23.94
CA PHE A 214 13.58 -2.23 22.67
C PHE A 214 12.55 -1.77 21.65
N SER A 215 12.86 -1.90 20.37
CA SER A 215 11.90 -1.67 19.28
C SER A 215 11.66 -2.98 18.53
N HIS A 216 10.48 -3.55 18.74
CA HIS A 216 10.08 -4.83 18.17
C HIS A 216 9.49 -4.64 16.78
N MET A 217 10.07 -5.32 15.78
CA MET A 217 9.69 -5.21 14.38
C MET A 217 9.42 -6.59 13.77
N ALA A 218 8.39 -6.66 12.95
CA ALA A 218 8.14 -7.74 12.02
C ALA A 218 8.64 -7.35 10.63
N TYR A 219 9.30 -8.28 9.96
CA TYR A 219 9.87 -8.10 8.62
C TYR A 219 9.24 -9.13 7.69
N LEU A 220 8.64 -8.67 6.60
CA LEU A 220 8.04 -9.54 5.59
C LEU A 220 9.00 -9.70 4.42
N TYR A 221 9.41 -10.91 4.13
CA TYR A 221 10.32 -11.24 3.03
C TYR A 221 9.57 -11.95 1.90
N PRO A 222 10.04 -11.80 0.65
CA PRO A 222 9.45 -12.51 -0.48
C PRO A 222 9.78 -14.02 -0.44
N GLU A 223 9.09 -14.81 -1.25
CA GLU A 223 9.16 -16.28 -1.26
C GLU A 223 10.58 -16.86 -1.45
N GLU A 224 11.50 -16.10 -2.04
CA GLU A 224 12.90 -16.51 -2.24
C GLU A 224 13.66 -16.70 -0.93
N VAL A 225 13.22 -16.08 0.17
CA VAL A 225 13.80 -16.27 1.51
C VAL A 225 13.30 -17.59 2.10
N THR A 226 14.21 -18.55 2.22
CA THR A 226 13.92 -19.90 2.70
C THR A 226 14.54 -20.22 4.07
N ASP A 227 15.33 -19.32 4.63
CA ASP A 227 16.00 -19.47 5.93
C ASP A 227 16.34 -18.11 6.54
N ILE A 228 16.41 -18.05 7.87
CA ILE A 228 16.76 -16.84 8.63
C ILE A 228 18.10 -16.23 8.22
N ASN A 229 19.07 -17.03 7.77
CA ASN A 229 20.38 -16.55 7.34
C ASN A 229 20.36 -15.84 5.98
N GLN A 230 19.19 -15.74 5.33
CA GLN A 230 18.97 -14.97 4.11
C GLN A 230 18.19 -13.67 4.36
N MET A 231 17.67 -13.46 5.57
CA MET A 231 16.86 -12.30 5.92
C MET A 231 17.76 -11.09 6.16
N ALA A 232 17.71 -10.09 5.28
CA ALA A 232 18.43 -8.83 5.47
C ALA A 232 17.75 -7.93 6.53
N ASP A 233 18.41 -6.87 6.93
CA ASP A 233 17.83 -5.76 7.70
C ASP A 233 17.01 -4.84 6.78
N MET A 234 16.59 -3.67 7.26
CA MET A 234 15.74 -2.77 6.47
C MET A 234 16.53 -1.89 5.49
N GLY A 235 17.87 -1.95 5.55
CA GLY A 235 18.78 -1.22 4.68
C GLY A 235 18.59 -1.50 3.20
N THR A 236 18.85 -0.49 2.38
CA THR A 236 18.62 -0.51 0.93
C THR A 236 19.66 -1.30 0.14
N ASN A 237 20.83 -1.56 0.73
CA ASN A 237 21.95 -2.23 0.09
C ASN A 237 22.40 -3.47 0.88
N PRO A 238 21.61 -4.56 0.86
CA PRO A 238 21.90 -5.73 1.67
C PRO A 238 23.17 -6.45 1.21
N PRO A 239 23.89 -7.12 2.12
CA PRO A 239 25.05 -7.93 1.79
C PRO A 239 24.73 -9.08 0.82
N ALA A 240 25.73 -9.58 0.11
CA ALA A 240 25.56 -10.71 -0.79
C ALA A 240 25.02 -11.96 -0.06
N GLY A 241 23.92 -12.52 -0.56
CA GLY A 241 23.25 -13.68 0.02
C GLY A 241 22.09 -13.34 0.97
N PHE A 242 21.92 -12.06 1.29
CA PHE A 242 20.77 -11.53 2.02
C PHE A 242 19.76 -10.90 1.05
N ILE A 243 18.49 -10.95 1.42
CA ILE A 243 17.36 -10.42 0.65
C ILE A 243 16.62 -9.43 1.55
N PRO A 244 16.35 -8.19 1.08
CA PRO A 244 15.71 -7.17 1.88
C PRO A 244 14.22 -7.50 2.11
N PRO A 245 13.62 -7.02 3.21
CA PRO A 245 12.20 -7.16 3.43
C PRO A 245 11.41 -6.40 2.36
N THR A 246 10.26 -6.94 1.98
CA THR A 246 9.23 -6.24 1.20
C THR A 246 8.52 -5.19 2.05
N ALA A 247 8.22 -5.51 3.31
CA ALA A 247 7.55 -4.62 4.24
C ALA A 247 8.07 -4.81 5.68
N VAL A 248 8.06 -3.75 6.48
CA VAL A 248 8.39 -3.76 7.90
C VAL A 248 7.24 -3.13 8.70
N SER A 249 6.95 -3.68 9.87
CA SER A 249 5.87 -3.19 10.74
C SER A 249 6.27 -3.28 12.20
N PRO A 250 5.97 -2.27 13.02
CA PRO A 250 6.24 -2.33 14.44
C PRO A 250 5.27 -3.30 15.12
N MET A 251 5.76 -4.04 16.09
CA MET A 251 4.92 -4.86 16.95
C MET A 251 4.35 -4.00 18.08
N MET A 252 3.05 -4.12 18.28
CA MET A 252 2.30 -3.44 19.31
C MET A 252 1.79 -4.43 20.34
N GLN A 253 1.68 -3.97 21.58
CA GLN A 253 1.01 -4.71 22.64
C GLN A 253 -0.39 -4.13 22.86
N ASP A 254 -1.40 -4.98 22.85
CA ASP A 254 -2.77 -4.57 23.18
C ASP A 254 -2.97 -4.44 24.71
N THR A 255 -4.19 -4.07 25.12
CA THR A 255 -4.53 -3.90 26.54
C THR A 255 -4.54 -5.20 27.35
N ASP A 256 -4.65 -6.34 26.68
CA ASP A 256 -4.65 -7.67 27.30
C ASP A 256 -3.23 -8.25 27.41
N GLY A 257 -2.23 -7.54 26.87
CA GLY A 257 -0.82 -7.92 26.89
C GLY A 257 -0.40 -8.76 25.68
N ASN A 258 -1.28 -8.91 24.68
CA ASN A 258 -1.02 -9.67 23.47
C ASN A 258 -0.20 -8.83 22.48
N TRP A 259 0.80 -9.45 21.88
CA TRP A 259 1.64 -8.83 20.88
C TRP A 259 1.11 -9.12 19.47
N HIS A 260 1.08 -8.09 18.64
CA HIS A 260 0.62 -8.19 17.27
C HIS A 260 1.31 -7.17 16.37
N PHE A 261 1.25 -7.39 15.07
CA PHE A 261 1.62 -6.41 14.06
C PHE A 261 0.64 -6.50 12.88
N ALA A 262 0.55 -5.44 12.08
CA ALA A 262 -0.29 -5.41 10.90
C ALA A 262 0.48 -4.85 9.70
N MET A 263 0.28 -5.45 8.54
CA MET A 263 0.77 -4.95 7.25
C MET A 263 -0.38 -5.06 6.25
N GLY A 264 -0.73 -3.97 5.58
CA GLY A 264 -1.81 -3.98 4.61
C GLY A 264 -1.35 -3.87 3.18
N TYR A 265 -2.33 -3.96 2.27
CA TYR A 265 -2.14 -3.68 0.86
C TYR A 265 -0.99 -4.49 0.24
N LEU A 266 -0.81 -5.72 0.74
CA LEU A 266 0.21 -6.64 0.28
C LEU A 266 -0.29 -7.35 -0.98
N PRO A 267 0.48 -7.39 -2.07
CA PRO A 267 0.14 -8.23 -3.22
C PRO A 267 -0.09 -9.68 -2.78
N ALA A 268 -1.07 -10.35 -3.39
CA ALA A 268 -1.27 -11.77 -3.14
C ALA A 268 -0.02 -12.56 -3.55
N GLY A 269 0.44 -13.45 -2.68
CA GLY A 269 1.72 -14.14 -2.87
C GLY A 269 2.17 -14.91 -1.64
N ASN A 270 3.27 -15.63 -1.78
CA ASN A 270 3.93 -16.28 -0.67
C ASN A 270 5.03 -15.39 -0.11
N TYR A 271 5.13 -15.39 1.20
CA TYR A 271 6.07 -14.58 1.96
C TYR A 271 6.62 -15.37 3.13
N ARG A 272 7.57 -14.77 3.84
CA ARG A 272 8.11 -15.28 5.09
C ARG A 272 8.26 -14.16 6.10
N VAL A 273 7.94 -14.43 7.36
CA VAL A 273 8.01 -13.42 8.42
C VAL A 273 9.25 -13.61 9.29
N GLY A 274 10.05 -12.56 9.42
CA GLY A 274 11.14 -12.43 10.39
C GLY A 274 10.74 -11.53 11.56
N TYR A 275 11.41 -11.70 12.70
CA TYR A 275 11.23 -10.89 13.91
C TYR A 275 12.58 -10.47 14.51
N SER A 276 12.68 -9.21 14.92
CA SER A 276 13.75 -8.69 15.78
C SER A 276 13.24 -7.69 16.81
N CYS A 277 13.89 -7.61 17.96
CA CYS A 277 13.71 -6.55 18.97
C CYS A 277 14.71 -5.40 18.80
N LEU A 278 15.53 -5.44 17.75
CA LEU A 278 16.62 -4.50 17.50
C LEU A 278 16.27 -3.44 16.45
N GLY A 279 14.99 -3.13 16.25
CA GLY A 279 14.58 -2.12 15.26
C GLY A 279 15.06 -0.70 15.57
N HIS A 280 15.54 -0.42 16.78
CA HIS A 280 16.12 0.88 17.15
C HIS A 280 17.57 1.06 16.70
N VAL A 281 18.20 -0.01 16.23
CA VAL A 281 19.55 -0.01 15.64
C VAL A 281 19.53 -0.52 14.20
N ASP A 282 18.36 -0.54 13.57
CA ASP A 282 18.15 -0.90 12.17
C ASP A 282 17.93 0.41 11.40
N ASP A 283 18.82 0.73 10.45
CA ASP A 283 18.81 1.97 9.70
C ASP A 283 18.20 1.74 8.30
N PRO A 284 17.30 2.62 7.83
CA PRO A 284 16.71 2.51 6.48
C PRO A 284 17.73 2.60 5.35
N ILE A 285 18.91 3.19 5.59
CA ILE A 285 19.93 3.41 4.55
C ILE A 285 21.06 2.41 4.69
N THR A 286 21.61 2.26 5.89
CA THR A 286 22.85 1.50 6.11
C THR A 286 22.61 0.02 6.39
N ASP A 287 23.65 -0.80 6.21
CA ASP A 287 23.62 -2.23 6.55
C ASP A 287 24.18 -2.40 7.96
N GLU A 288 23.35 -2.90 8.87
CA GLU A 288 23.68 -3.22 10.24
C GLU A 288 23.82 -4.72 10.50
N ILE A 289 23.50 -5.59 9.54
CA ILE A 289 23.78 -7.02 9.63
C ILE A 289 25.27 -7.30 9.64
N THR A 290 26.04 -6.67 8.73
CA THR A 290 27.50 -6.93 8.67
C THR A 290 28.33 -5.86 9.35
N SER A 291 27.86 -4.62 9.36
CA SER A 291 28.58 -3.48 9.96
C SER A 291 28.12 -3.12 11.37
N GLY A 292 26.95 -3.61 11.79
CA GLY A 292 26.24 -3.13 12.95
C GLY A 292 25.91 -4.20 13.99
N PRO A 293 25.11 -3.83 15.00
CA PRO A 293 24.67 -4.72 16.05
C PRO A 293 23.36 -5.46 15.73
N PHE A 294 22.76 -5.22 14.55
CA PHE A 294 21.46 -5.78 14.21
C PHE A 294 21.54 -7.29 13.97
N VAL A 295 20.51 -8.00 14.42
CA VAL A 295 20.35 -9.45 14.22
C VAL A 295 18.87 -9.75 14.00
N MET A 296 18.58 -10.56 12.97
CA MET A 296 17.28 -11.21 12.84
C MET A 296 17.13 -12.31 13.90
N PHE A 297 16.20 -12.14 14.84
CA PHE A 297 16.13 -12.98 16.02
C PHE A 297 15.35 -14.28 15.81
N LYS A 298 14.22 -14.20 15.09
CA LYS A 298 13.38 -15.36 14.78
C LYS A 298 12.89 -15.33 13.35
N ASP A 299 12.65 -16.54 12.89
CA ASP A 299 11.99 -16.84 11.64
C ASP A 299 10.67 -17.53 11.99
N SER A 300 9.58 -16.88 11.59
CA SER A 300 8.21 -17.30 11.84
C SER A 300 7.66 -18.23 10.77
N GLY A 301 8.46 -18.50 9.73
CA GLY A 301 8.09 -19.37 8.64
C GLY A 301 7.22 -18.68 7.59
N SER A 302 6.76 -19.49 6.64
CA SER A 302 6.06 -19.03 5.44
C SER A 302 4.60 -18.69 5.71
N ILE A 303 4.10 -17.72 4.96
CA ILE A 303 2.69 -17.32 4.93
C ILE A 303 2.27 -17.05 3.49
N THR A 304 1.01 -17.31 3.16
CA THR A 304 0.42 -16.96 1.88
C THR A 304 -0.58 -15.84 2.10
N ILE A 305 -0.33 -14.69 1.49
CA ILE A 305 -1.29 -13.60 1.42
C ILE A 305 -2.25 -13.91 0.29
N GLU A 306 -3.53 -14.04 0.62
CA GLU A 306 -4.61 -14.23 -0.34
C GLU A 306 -5.33 -12.90 -0.56
N ALA A 307 -5.70 -12.62 -1.81
CA ALA A 307 -6.56 -11.46 -2.09
C ALA A 307 -8.00 -11.68 -1.62
N GLY A 308 -8.47 -12.93 -1.64
CA GLY A 308 -9.88 -13.26 -1.47
C GLY A 308 -10.71 -12.90 -2.71
N THR A 309 -12.03 -13.11 -2.64
CA THR A 309 -12.91 -12.94 -3.83
C THR A 309 -13.15 -11.50 -4.24
N GLN A 310 -12.87 -10.54 -3.37
CA GLN A 310 -13.12 -9.10 -3.60
C GLN A 310 -11.88 -8.26 -3.29
N GLY A 311 -10.72 -8.88 -3.03
CA GLY A 311 -9.60 -8.18 -2.44
C GLY A 311 -9.73 -7.94 -0.94
N GLY A 312 -8.64 -7.54 -0.31
CA GLY A 312 -8.59 -7.13 1.10
C GLY A 312 -8.80 -8.26 2.10
N GLN A 313 -8.57 -9.53 1.73
CA GLN A 313 -8.66 -10.61 2.69
C GLN A 313 -7.57 -10.47 3.77
N GLN A 314 -8.00 -10.48 5.03
CA GLN A 314 -7.09 -10.52 6.17
C GLN A 314 -6.58 -11.96 6.39
N THR A 315 -5.26 -12.10 6.42
CA THR A 315 -4.54 -13.33 6.71
C THR A 315 -3.96 -13.23 8.12
N VAL A 316 -4.23 -14.23 8.97
CA VAL A 316 -3.67 -14.29 10.33
C VAL A 316 -2.47 -15.23 10.34
N HIS A 317 -1.35 -14.79 10.93
CA HIS A 317 -0.13 -15.56 11.07
C HIS A 317 0.29 -15.65 12.54
N GLU A 318 0.50 -16.86 13.04
CA GLU A 318 0.97 -17.10 14.41
C GLU A 318 2.49 -17.19 14.43
N CYS A 319 3.15 -16.21 15.04
CA CYS A 319 4.59 -16.21 15.30
C CYS A 319 4.90 -16.95 16.61
N GLY A 320 5.60 -18.08 16.52
CA GLY A 320 5.85 -18.94 17.67
C GLY A 320 4.57 -19.69 18.07
N ASN A 321 4.08 -19.48 19.29
CA ASN A 321 2.80 -20.03 19.76
C ASN A 321 1.65 -19.00 19.69
N GLY A 322 1.80 -17.93 18.91
CA GLY A 322 0.88 -16.78 18.89
C GLY A 322 0.73 -16.16 20.27
N ASN A 323 -0.39 -15.47 20.54
CA ASN A 323 -0.65 -14.84 21.85
C ASN A 323 -0.97 -15.83 23.00
N GLY A 324 -0.76 -17.12 22.75
CA GLY A 324 -0.74 -18.15 23.77
C GLY A 324 -1.63 -19.32 23.40
N GLY A 325 -0.99 -20.48 23.20
CA GLY A 325 -1.56 -21.75 23.60
C GLY A 325 -1.75 -21.81 25.12
N HIS A 326 -2.69 -21.05 25.68
CA HIS A 326 -3.15 -21.20 27.06
C HIS A 326 -4.04 -22.46 27.19
N HIS A 327 -3.47 -23.65 27.02
CA HIS A 327 -4.04 -24.83 27.65
C HIS A 327 -3.54 -24.92 29.08
N GLY A 328 -4.30 -24.29 29.98
CA GLY A 328 -4.26 -24.60 31.40
C GLY A 328 -4.47 -26.09 31.62
N GLY A 329 -3.38 -26.81 31.89
CA GLY A 329 -3.39 -28.18 32.39
C GLY A 329 -3.65 -28.23 33.89
N MET A 330 -4.72 -27.59 34.38
CA MET A 330 -5.32 -27.93 35.67
C MET A 330 -6.36 -29.03 35.41
N GLY A 331 -5.86 -30.25 35.22
CA GLY A 331 -6.65 -31.47 35.16
C GLY A 331 -6.38 -32.35 36.38
N MET A 332 -7.17 -32.16 37.42
CA MET A 332 -7.28 -33.08 38.55
C MET A 332 -7.61 -34.51 38.08
N GLY A 333 -7.01 -35.50 38.73
CA GLY A 333 -7.69 -36.76 39.04
C GLY A 333 -7.03 -38.03 38.52
N LEU A 334 -6.49 -38.80 39.47
CA LEU A 334 -6.69 -40.25 39.75
C LEU A 334 -5.50 -40.62 40.66
N GLY A 335 -5.68 -40.79 41.97
CA GLY A 335 -6.50 -41.86 42.53
C GLY A 335 -5.56 -43.01 42.93
N GLY A 336 -5.14 -43.01 44.19
CA GLY A 336 -4.45 -44.08 44.91
C GLY A 336 -4.77 -43.95 46.39
#